data_AF-A0A8J2BNW0-F1
#
_entry.id   AF-A0A8J2BNW0-F1
#
_cell.length_a   1.000
_cell.length_b   1.000
_cell.length_c   1.000
_cell.angle_alpha   90.00
_cell.angle_beta   90.00
_cell.angle_gamma   90.00
#
_symmetry.space_group_name_H-M   'P 1'
#
loop_
_entity.id
_entity.type
_entity.pdbx_description
1 polymer ?
#
loop_
_entity_poly.entity_id
_entity_poly.type
_entity_poly.pdbx_seq_one_letter_code
_entity_poly.pdbx_strand_id
1 'polypeptide(L)'
;MLVVVPGLTVKKRLEVLYPSAEGDYYETFNIVPSALLDKLRQGKVLVRNWHALAWESEEQLKKRRSVDKRDVKSDEAYTREVLGEMANARYLLLINDEAHHAWRVNWEAEGKYLHQRDLKDSAEEATVWIGGLHRLHRTRGILRCYDFSATPFAPSGKRTSEEALFGWIVSDFGLNDAIESGLVKTPRVVVRDYAVPDVKTYKSRFYHICNDPEVKDDLNRRANPEKPLPDLVLNAYYLLGYDWRETRKKWKETQSTPPVMITVCNRTKTAARVKHAFDSRRIHIDELCDPERILHIDSKVLDEAEAQEEPAGHVEAPVENADGEEQEDNWRVERMLTKADQAEQLRQKVDTVGKAGQPGEKIQNVIFVGMLSEGWDAKTVTHIMGLRAFTSQLLCEQVVGRGLRRTSYELNPATGLLDPEYVNVFGVPFTFLPHEGGEDGPPPPPTPKTAVEPEPAKAEFEIRWPNVVRIDRVFQPTLVLDWDKAQTLALDAAQTA
;
A
#
# COMPACT_ATOMS: atom_id res chain seq x y z
N MET A 1 -3.65 17.23 -16.26
CA MET A 1 -2.77 16.19 -15.70
C MET A 1 -3.64 15.00 -15.34
N LEU A 2 -3.23 13.79 -15.71
CA LEU A 2 -3.88 12.55 -15.29
C LEU A 2 -2.97 11.86 -14.29
N VAL A 3 -3.52 11.48 -13.14
CA VAL A 3 -2.84 10.68 -12.12
C VAL A 3 -3.58 9.36 -12.04
N VAL A 4 -2.87 8.25 -12.23
CA VAL A 4 -3.44 6.90 -12.09
C VAL A 4 -2.90 6.26 -10.82
N VAL A 5 -3.79 5.64 -10.06
CA VAL A 5 -3.51 5.08 -8.73
C VAL A 5 -4.00 3.64 -8.60
N PRO A 6 -3.36 2.83 -7.74
CA PRO A 6 -3.65 1.41 -7.55
C PRO A 6 -4.94 1.15 -6.76
N GLY A 7 -5.20 1.97 -5.73
CA GLY A 7 -6.29 1.74 -4.78
C GLY A 7 -7.05 3.01 -4.44
N LEU A 8 -8.23 2.84 -3.85
CA LEU A 8 -9.10 3.98 -3.50
C LEU A 8 -8.51 4.81 -2.35
N THR A 9 -7.77 4.18 -1.44
CA THR A 9 -7.11 4.86 -0.31
C THR A 9 -6.10 5.88 -0.79
N VAL A 10 -5.28 5.51 -1.78
CA VAL A 10 -4.34 6.41 -2.42
C VAL A 10 -5.10 7.53 -3.14
N LYS A 11 -6.13 7.19 -3.91
CA LYS A 11 -6.97 8.17 -4.62
C LYS A 11 -7.48 9.28 -3.68
N LYS A 12 -8.05 8.89 -2.53
CA LYS A 12 -8.61 9.82 -1.54
C LYS A 12 -7.54 10.73 -0.93
N ARG A 13 -6.33 10.22 -0.70
CA ARG A 13 -5.21 11.06 -0.20
C ARG A 13 -4.71 12.06 -1.22
N LEU A 14 -4.78 11.72 -2.51
CA LEU A 14 -4.37 12.60 -3.60
C LEU A 14 -5.43 13.64 -3.99
N GLU A 15 -6.58 13.68 -3.30
CA GLU A 15 -7.59 14.74 -3.51
C GLU A 15 -7.02 16.14 -3.19
N VAL A 16 -6.00 16.22 -2.33
CA VAL A 16 -5.25 17.46 -2.04
C VAL A 16 -4.53 18.07 -3.26
N LEU A 17 -4.43 17.32 -4.37
CA LEU A 17 -3.88 17.80 -5.65
C LEU A 17 -4.91 18.52 -6.52
N TYR A 18 -6.21 18.47 -6.18
CA TYR A 18 -7.21 19.26 -6.90
C TYR A 18 -7.07 20.73 -6.47
N PRO A 19 -6.80 21.68 -7.40
CA PRO A 19 -6.64 23.10 -7.04
C PRO A 19 -7.89 23.79 -6.47
N SER A 20 -9.02 23.08 -6.47
CA SER A 20 -10.31 23.54 -5.93
C SER A 20 -10.73 22.80 -4.67
N ALA A 21 -9.93 21.84 -4.18
CA ALA A 21 -10.24 21.12 -2.96
C ALA A 21 -9.90 21.97 -1.73
N GLU A 22 -10.63 21.76 -0.64
CA GLU A 22 -10.32 22.39 0.64
C GLU A 22 -9.03 21.81 1.21
N GLY A 23 -8.11 22.68 1.65
CA GLY A 23 -6.80 22.25 2.18
C GLY A 23 -5.85 21.71 1.12
N ASP A 24 -5.97 22.17 -0.13
CA ASP A 24 -5.05 21.78 -1.19
C ASP A 24 -3.59 22.16 -0.85
N TYR A 25 -2.66 21.41 -1.39
CA TYR A 25 -1.23 21.61 -1.10
C TYR A 25 -0.65 22.87 -1.75
N TYR A 26 -1.29 23.43 -2.77
CA TYR A 26 -0.81 24.65 -3.42
C TYR A 26 -1.01 25.86 -2.51
N GLU A 27 -2.17 25.97 -1.86
CA GLU A 27 -2.47 27.00 -0.87
C GLU A 27 -1.75 26.71 0.46
N THR A 28 -1.82 25.47 0.97
CA THR A 28 -1.24 25.08 2.27
C THR A 28 0.26 25.35 2.34
N PHE A 29 1.01 25.02 1.28
CA PHE A 29 2.46 25.26 1.23
C PHE A 29 2.83 26.57 0.53
N ASN A 30 1.86 27.41 0.17
CA ASN A 30 2.07 28.68 -0.54
C ASN A 30 3.00 28.51 -1.76
N ILE A 31 2.76 27.45 -2.54
CA ILE A 31 3.63 27.03 -3.66
C ILE A 31 3.54 28.04 -4.81
N VAL A 32 2.38 28.68 -4.98
CA VAL A 32 2.08 29.57 -6.10
C VAL A 32 1.64 30.93 -5.56
N PRO A 33 2.11 32.06 -6.12
CA PRO A 33 1.69 33.40 -5.69
C PRO A 33 0.18 33.59 -5.90
N SER A 34 -0.45 34.40 -5.04
CA SER A 34 -1.89 34.68 -5.12
C SER A 34 -2.35 35.15 -6.51
N ALA A 35 -1.54 35.97 -7.19
CA ALA A 35 -1.82 36.46 -8.55
C ALA A 35 -1.87 35.36 -9.64
N LEU A 36 -1.33 34.17 -9.37
CA LEU A 36 -1.31 33.03 -10.29
C LEU A 36 -2.30 31.93 -9.90
N LEU A 37 -2.98 32.03 -8.75
CA LEU A 37 -3.96 31.04 -8.31
C LEU A 37 -5.11 30.88 -9.31
N ASP A 38 -5.60 31.97 -9.88
CA ASP A 38 -6.65 31.93 -10.92
C ASP A 38 -6.19 31.18 -12.17
N LYS A 39 -4.89 31.24 -12.50
CA LYS A 39 -4.32 30.46 -13.61
C LYS A 39 -4.10 28.99 -13.23
N LEU A 40 -3.71 28.73 -11.98
CA LEU A 40 -3.58 27.36 -11.47
C LEU A 40 -4.92 26.64 -11.49
N ARG A 41 -5.99 27.31 -11.07
CA ARG A 41 -7.38 26.78 -11.08
C ARG A 41 -7.93 26.51 -12.49
N GLN A 42 -7.33 27.10 -13.53
CA GLN A 42 -7.62 26.72 -14.92
C GLN A 42 -7.02 25.36 -15.29
N GLY A 43 -5.98 24.93 -14.57
CA GLY A 43 -5.37 23.61 -14.71
C GLY A 43 -6.31 22.51 -14.22
N LYS A 44 -6.57 21.53 -15.07
CA LYS A 44 -7.35 20.34 -14.69
C LYS A 44 -6.43 19.21 -14.24
N VAL A 45 -6.62 18.75 -13.02
CA VAL A 45 -6.06 17.52 -12.47
C VAL A 45 -7.18 16.50 -12.43
N LEU A 46 -6.88 15.25 -12.78
CA LEU A 46 -7.82 14.14 -12.69
C LEU A 46 -7.10 12.95 -12.06
N VAL A 47 -7.58 12.49 -10.91
CA VAL A 47 -7.07 11.30 -10.21
C VAL A 47 -8.04 10.15 -10.44
N ARG A 48 -7.57 9.06 -11.05
CA ARG A 48 -8.37 7.87 -11.37
C ARG A 48 -7.73 6.62 -10.82
N ASN A 49 -8.55 5.75 -10.25
CA ASN A 49 -8.13 4.38 -9.98
C ASN A 49 -8.02 3.58 -11.29
N TRP A 50 -7.10 2.63 -11.37
CA TRP A 50 -6.88 1.80 -12.56
C TRP A 50 -8.11 1.01 -13.01
N HIS A 51 -9.04 0.67 -12.11
CA HIS A 51 -10.31 0.02 -12.48
C HIS A 51 -11.11 0.89 -13.46
N ALA A 52 -11.01 2.23 -13.37
CA ALA A 52 -11.65 3.13 -14.32
C ALA A 52 -11.02 3.07 -15.73
N LEU A 53 -9.80 2.52 -15.84
CA LEU A 53 -9.17 2.24 -17.12
C LEU A 53 -9.62 0.90 -17.72
N ALA A 54 -10.41 0.08 -17.02
CA ALA A 54 -10.88 -1.19 -17.55
C ALA A 54 -11.64 -1.03 -18.88
N TRP A 55 -11.33 -1.90 -19.84
CA TRP A 55 -12.12 -2.06 -21.07
C TRP A 55 -12.50 -3.52 -21.23
N GLU A 56 -13.57 -3.72 -21.98
CA GLU A 56 -14.02 -5.05 -22.36
C GLU A 56 -13.42 -5.42 -23.71
N SER A 57 -12.79 -6.59 -23.80
CA SER A 57 -12.37 -7.18 -25.07
C SER A 57 -13.56 -7.85 -25.79
N GLU A 58 -13.45 -8.05 -27.11
CA GLU A 58 -14.48 -8.76 -27.89
C GLU A 58 -14.80 -10.16 -27.31
N GLU A 59 -13.79 -10.85 -26.79
CA GLU A 59 -13.95 -12.18 -26.20
C GLU A 59 -14.69 -12.15 -24.87
N GLN A 60 -14.49 -11.09 -24.07
CA GLN A 60 -15.20 -10.90 -22.80
C GLN A 60 -16.68 -10.56 -23.04
N LEU A 61 -16.96 -9.70 -24.03
CA LEU A 61 -18.32 -9.37 -24.45
C LEU A 61 -19.06 -10.60 -25.01
N LYS A 62 -18.40 -11.44 -25.82
CA LYS A 62 -18.96 -12.70 -26.34
C LYS A 62 -19.26 -13.73 -25.24
N LYS A 63 -18.54 -13.71 -24.12
CA LYS A 63 -18.76 -14.60 -22.95
C LYS A 63 -19.86 -14.09 -22.01
N ARG A 64 -20.16 -12.79 -21.99
CA ARG A 64 -21.26 -12.21 -21.20
C ARG A 64 -22.61 -12.61 -21.80
N ARG A 65 -23.38 -13.44 -21.09
CA ARG A 65 -24.81 -13.66 -21.37
C ARG A 65 -25.63 -12.47 -20.86
N SER A 66 -25.42 -11.30 -21.46
CA SER A 66 -26.14 -10.04 -21.15
C SER A 66 -27.16 -9.73 -22.25
N VAL A 67 -28.24 -9.04 -21.90
CA VAL A 67 -29.24 -8.52 -22.85
C VAL A 67 -28.69 -7.30 -23.62
N ASP A 68 -27.67 -6.63 -23.07
CA ASP A 68 -27.01 -5.49 -23.72
C ASP A 68 -25.98 -5.99 -24.76
N LYS A 69 -26.32 -5.80 -26.05
CA LYS A 69 -25.53 -6.25 -27.21
C LYS A 69 -24.69 -5.11 -27.81
N ARG A 70 -24.08 -4.27 -26.98
CA ARG A 70 -23.20 -3.20 -27.48
C ARG A 70 -21.86 -3.79 -27.92
N ASP A 71 -21.39 -3.39 -29.09
CA ASP A 71 -20.06 -3.74 -29.60
C ASP A 71 -18.95 -3.07 -28.76
N VAL A 72 -17.69 -3.49 -28.98
CA VAL A 72 -16.52 -2.92 -28.29
C VAL A 72 -16.52 -1.39 -28.41
N LYS A 73 -16.42 -0.70 -27.27
CA LYS A 73 -16.37 0.77 -27.23
C LYS A 73 -15.23 1.28 -28.10
N SER A 74 -15.52 2.25 -28.98
CA SER A 74 -14.50 2.96 -29.75
C SER A 74 -13.52 3.70 -28.83
N ASP A 75 -12.30 3.97 -29.30
CA ASP A 75 -11.28 4.66 -28.50
C ASP A 75 -11.76 6.07 -28.07
N GLU A 76 -12.52 6.77 -28.91
CA GLU A 76 -13.17 8.05 -28.59
C GLU A 76 -14.26 7.92 -27.51
N ALA A 77 -15.06 6.85 -27.53
CA ALA A 77 -16.07 6.62 -26.50
C ALA A 77 -15.40 6.29 -25.15
N TYR A 78 -14.40 5.42 -25.16
CA TYR A 78 -13.58 5.08 -24.00
C TYR A 78 -12.90 6.32 -23.41
N THR A 79 -12.28 7.15 -24.25
CA THR A 79 -11.62 8.38 -23.79
C THR A 79 -12.59 9.34 -23.10
N ARG A 80 -13.83 9.45 -23.61
CA ARG A 80 -14.86 10.33 -23.02
C ARG A 80 -15.30 9.85 -21.64
N GLU A 81 -15.41 8.54 -21.47
CA GLU A 81 -15.77 7.90 -20.20
C GLU A 81 -14.66 8.06 -19.16
N VAL A 82 -13.43 7.71 -19.51
CA VAL A 82 -12.28 7.76 -18.59
C VAL A 82 -11.96 9.18 -18.17
N LEU A 83 -11.82 10.09 -19.14
CA LEU A 83 -11.37 11.47 -18.88
C LEU A 83 -12.50 12.42 -18.47
N GLY A 84 -13.77 12.08 -18.71
CA GLY A 84 -14.92 12.91 -18.37
C GLY A 84 -14.79 14.33 -18.93
N GLU A 85 -14.71 15.33 -18.05
CA GLU A 85 -14.53 16.73 -18.46
C GLU A 85 -13.19 17.02 -19.17
N MET A 86 -12.18 16.18 -18.98
CA MET A 86 -10.90 16.26 -19.67
C MET A 86 -10.91 15.53 -21.03
N ALA A 87 -12.07 15.03 -21.49
CA ALA A 87 -12.20 14.29 -22.74
C ALA A 87 -11.70 15.06 -23.97
N ASN A 88 -11.68 16.39 -23.97
CA ASN A 88 -11.18 17.20 -25.08
C ASN A 88 -9.71 17.65 -24.91
N ALA A 89 -9.08 17.36 -23.76
CA ALA A 89 -7.70 17.73 -23.50
C ALA A 89 -6.72 16.90 -24.33
N ARG A 90 -5.71 17.53 -24.91
CA ARG A 90 -4.62 16.87 -25.67
C ARG A 90 -3.28 17.04 -24.96
N TYR A 91 -2.33 16.16 -25.28
CA TYR A 91 -0.98 16.16 -24.74
C TYR A 91 -0.98 16.05 -23.22
N LEU A 92 -1.47 14.90 -22.73
CA LEU A 92 -1.63 14.63 -21.31
C LEU A 92 -0.27 14.49 -20.63
N LEU A 93 -0.14 15.11 -19.46
CA LEU A 93 0.90 14.77 -18.48
C LEU A 93 0.36 13.65 -17.60
N LEU A 94 1.08 12.52 -17.54
CA LEU A 94 0.71 11.34 -16.78
C LEU A 94 1.62 11.18 -15.55
N ILE A 95 1.02 10.89 -14.40
CA ILE A 95 1.70 10.40 -13.21
C ILE A 95 1.14 9.02 -12.90
N ASN A 96 2.00 8.00 -12.88
CA ASN A 96 1.66 6.69 -12.34
C ASN A 96 2.17 6.64 -10.90
N ASP A 97 1.25 6.60 -9.95
CA ASP A 97 1.58 6.26 -8.56
C ASP A 97 1.57 4.74 -8.43
N GLU A 98 2.57 4.18 -7.75
CA GLU A 98 2.82 2.73 -7.65
C GLU A 98 2.99 2.06 -9.04
N ALA A 99 3.86 2.65 -9.87
CA ALA A 99 4.10 2.24 -11.27
C ALA A 99 4.56 0.78 -11.46
N HIS A 100 4.84 0.04 -10.39
CA HIS A 100 5.06 -1.41 -10.46
C HIS A 100 3.81 -2.22 -10.80
N HIS A 101 2.64 -1.60 -10.77
CA HIS A 101 1.42 -2.10 -11.38
C HIS A 101 1.33 -1.77 -12.87
N ALA A 102 2.15 -0.87 -13.42
CA ALA A 102 2.08 -0.42 -14.81
C ALA A 102 3.17 -1.07 -15.68
N TRP A 103 3.08 -2.38 -15.91
CA TRP A 103 4.03 -3.15 -16.72
C TRP A 103 3.35 -4.01 -17.79
N ARG A 104 4.13 -4.54 -18.73
CA ARG A 104 3.65 -5.46 -19.77
C ARG A 104 4.13 -6.87 -19.49
N VAL A 105 3.21 -7.83 -19.58
CA VAL A 105 3.55 -9.26 -19.49
C VAL A 105 4.47 -9.63 -20.66
N ASN A 106 5.67 -10.14 -20.35
CA ASN A 106 6.56 -10.69 -21.36
C ASN A 106 5.99 -12.03 -21.84
N TRP A 107 5.76 -12.15 -23.15
CA TRP A 107 5.21 -13.34 -23.79
C TRP A 107 6.02 -14.62 -23.50
N GLU A 108 7.34 -14.52 -23.30
CA GLU A 108 8.20 -15.67 -22.98
C GLU A 108 7.98 -16.22 -21.56
N ALA A 109 7.41 -15.42 -20.66
CA ALA A 109 7.19 -15.78 -19.27
C ALA A 109 5.72 -16.06 -18.94
N GLU A 110 4.81 -15.89 -19.91
CA GLU A 110 3.35 -16.14 -19.81
C GLU A 110 3.02 -17.53 -19.21
N GLY A 111 3.76 -18.57 -19.62
CA GLY A 111 3.61 -19.92 -19.08
C GLY A 111 4.11 -20.13 -17.63
N LYS A 112 4.95 -19.23 -17.10
CA LYS A 112 5.51 -19.31 -15.74
C LYS A 112 4.76 -18.44 -14.73
N TYR A 113 4.12 -17.35 -15.17
CA TYR A 113 3.36 -16.45 -14.29
C TYR A 113 2.09 -17.10 -13.72
N LEU A 114 1.49 -18.05 -14.43
CA LEU A 114 0.17 -18.61 -14.13
C LEU A 114 0.08 -19.55 -12.90
N HIS A 115 1.20 -19.98 -12.32
CA HIS A 115 1.17 -20.99 -11.25
C HIS A 115 0.92 -20.42 -9.84
N GLN A 116 1.05 -19.11 -9.64
CA GLN A 116 0.77 -18.46 -8.35
C GLN A 116 -0.36 -17.45 -8.52
N ARG A 117 -1.40 -17.57 -7.68
CA ARG A 117 -2.62 -16.76 -7.74
C ARG A 117 -2.32 -15.26 -7.73
N ASP A 118 -1.49 -14.80 -6.81
CA ASP A 118 -1.20 -13.37 -6.62
C ASP A 118 -0.49 -12.74 -7.82
N LEU A 119 0.33 -13.52 -8.55
CA LEU A 119 1.01 -13.06 -9.77
C LEU A 119 0.06 -12.97 -10.97
N LYS A 120 -1.01 -13.77 -10.98
CA LYS A 120 -2.02 -13.72 -12.03
C LYS A 120 -2.86 -12.44 -11.92
N ASP A 121 -3.35 -12.16 -10.71
CA ASP A 121 -4.19 -10.98 -10.46
C ASP A 121 -3.41 -9.68 -10.75
N SER A 122 -2.13 -9.62 -10.36
CA SER A 122 -1.22 -8.50 -10.69
C SER A 122 -0.95 -8.34 -12.19
N ALA A 123 -0.87 -9.43 -12.96
CA ALA A 123 -0.69 -9.37 -14.42
C ALA A 123 -1.94 -8.86 -15.14
N GLU A 124 -3.13 -9.24 -14.66
CA GLU A 124 -4.41 -8.74 -15.19
C GLU A 124 -4.54 -7.22 -14.95
N GLU A 125 -4.28 -6.76 -13.72
CA GLU A 125 -4.23 -5.35 -13.36
C GLU A 125 -3.25 -4.57 -14.26
N ALA A 126 -2.03 -5.06 -14.42
CA ALA A 126 -1.01 -4.38 -15.22
C ALA A 126 -1.37 -4.28 -16.70
N THR A 127 -1.99 -5.33 -17.22
CA THR A 127 -2.51 -5.35 -18.58
C THR A 127 -3.58 -4.27 -18.75
N VAL A 128 -4.51 -4.16 -17.80
CA VAL A 128 -5.56 -3.12 -17.79
C VAL A 128 -4.92 -1.73 -17.69
N TRP A 129 -4.03 -1.49 -16.75
CA TRP A 129 -3.44 -0.17 -16.57
C TRP A 129 -2.73 0.33 -17.84
N ILE A 130 -1.78 -0.45 -18.37
CA ILE A 130 -1.00 -0.03 -19.55
C ILE A 130 -1.84 0.00 -20.83
N GLY A 131 -2.75 -0.96 -21.02
CA GLY A 131 -3.60 -0.95 -22.21
C GLY A 131 -4.55 0.24 -22.23
N GLY A 132 -5.04 0.68 -21.07
CA GLY A 132 -5.92 1.85 -20.97
C GLY A 132 -5.18 3.13 -21.32
N LEU A 133 -3.95 3.28 -20.78
CA LEU A 133 -3.05 4.38 -21.13
C LEU A 133 -2.70 4.39 -22.62
N HIS A 134 -2.51 3.22 -23.24
CA HIS A 134 -2.23 3.13 -24.67
C HIS A 134 -3.41 3.63 -25.52
N ARG A 135 -4.66 3.32 -25.13
CA ARG A 135 -5.86 3.85 -25.79
C ARG A 135 -5.95 5.37 -25.65
N LEU A 136 -5.68 5.91 -24.47
CA LEU A 136 -5.63 7.36 -24.25
C LEU A 136 -4.52 8.04 -25.06
N HIS A 137 -3.36 7.39 -25.20
CA HIS A 137 -2.25 7.90 -26.00
C HIS A 137 -2.65 8.04 -27.48
N ARG A 138 -3.38 7.06 -28.04
CA ARG A 138 -3.84 7.10 -29.44
C ARG A 138 -4.78 8.27 -29.74
N THR A 139 -5.66 8.62 -28.81
CA THR A 139 -6.71 9.64 -29.05
C THR A 139 -6.30 11.04 -28.62
N ARG A 140 -5.54 11.19 -27.53
CA ARG A 140 -5.17 12.48 -26.93
C ARG A 140 -3.68 12.77 -26.89
N GLY A 141 -2.84 11.76 -27.04
CA GLY A 141 -1.40 11.86 -26.88
C GLY A 141 -1.00 12.03 -25.42
N ILE A 142 -0.03 11.24 -24.97
CA ILE A 142 0.64 11.42 -23.68
C ILE A 142 1.98 12.10 -23.97
N LEU A 143 2.21 13.27 -23.38
CA LEU A 143 3.41 14.08 -23.57
C LEU A 143 4.59 13.53 -22.77
N ARG A 144 4.36 13.23 -21.49
CA ARG A 144 5.34 12.64 -20.57
C ARG A 144 4.64 11.80 -19.51
N CYS A 145 5.32 10.75 -19.07
CA CYS A 145 4.93 9.89 -17.96
C CYS A 145 5.97 10.01 -16.84
N TYR A 146 5.51 10.22 -15.62
CA TYR A 146 6.33 10.15 -14.41
C TYR A 146 5.87 8.96 -13.59
N ASP A 147 6.79 8.03 -13.36
CA ASP A 147 6.53 6.81 -12.63
C ASP A 147 7.11 6.94 -11.21
N PHE A 148 6.26 6.77 -10.20
CA PHE A 148 6.64 6.68 -8.81
C PHE A 148 6.32 5.28 -8.31
N SER A 149 7.27 4.60 -7.69
CA SER A 149 7.06 3.26 -7.16
C SER A 149 8.02 2.99 -6.03
N ALA A 150 7.53 2.37 -4.95
CA ALA A 150 8.40 1.85 -3.89
C ALA A 150 9.20 0.62 -4.34
N THR A 151 8.78 -0.02 -5.43
CA THR A 151 9.38 -1.25 -5.96
C THR A 151 9.49 -1.16 -7.48
N PRO A 152 10.54 -0.53 -8.03
CA PRO A 152 10.61 -0.19 -9.44
C PRO A 152 11.04 -1.38 -10.32
N PHE A 153 10.31 -2.49 -10.27
CA PHE A 153 10.53 -3.68 -11.11
C PHE A 153 9.20 -4.37 -11.42
N ALA A 154 9.17 -5.14 -12.51
CA ALA A 154 8.01 -5.99 -12.82
C ALA A 154 8.02 -7.26 -11.93
N PRO A 155 6.87 -7.67 -11.35
CA PRO A 155 6.77 -8.92 -10.59
C PRO A 155 7.25 -10.11 -11.41
N SER A 156 8.45 -10.61 -11.12
CA SER A 156 9.02 -11.79 -11.76
C SER A 156 9.12 -12.91 -10.73
N GLY A 157 8.68 -14.12 -11.09
CA GLY A 157 8.80 -15.28 -10.21
C GLY A 157 10.25 -15.74 -9.95
N LYS A 158 11.26 -15.03 -10.49
CA LYS A 158 12.68 -15.25 -10.23
C LYS A 158 13.14 -14.38 -9.06
N ARG A 159 14.27 -14.76 -8.44
CA ARG A 159 14.97 -13.84 -7.52
C ARG A 159 15.26 -12.55 -8.26
N THR A 160 14.84 -11.43 -7.70
CA THR A 160 15.08 -10.12 -8.27
C THR A 160 16.59 -9.87 -8.27
N SER A 161 17.20 -9.78 -9.44
CA SER A 161 18.55 -9.23 -9.66
C SER A 161 18.41 -7.74 -10.00
N GLU A 162 19.49 -6.96 -9.88
CA GLU A 162 19.52 -5.55 -10.31
C GLU A 162 19.06 -5.36 -11.77
N GLU A 163 19.25 -6.38 -12.61
CA GLU A 163 18.77 -6.43 -14.00
C GLU A 163 17.23 -6.43 -14.15
N ALA A 164 16.47 -6.65 -13.08
CA ALA A 164 15.01 -6.64 -13.10
C ALA A 164 14.40 -5.24 -12.85
N LEU A 165 15.21 -4.27 -12.45
CA LEU A 165 14.78 -2.89 -12.22
C LEU A 165 14.33 -2.23 -13.54
N PHE A 166 13.45 -1.24 -13.44
CA PHE A 166 13.05 -0.44 -14.58
C PHE A 166 14.26 0.31 -15.16
N GLY A 167 14.46 0.20 -16.48
CA GLY A 167 15.60 0.83 -17.15
C GLY A 167 15.58 2.37 -17.19
N TRP A 168 14.53 3.00 -16.68
CA TRP A 168 14.31 4.45 -16.66
C TRP A 168 14.26 5.04 -15.25
N ILE A 169 14.79 4.33 -14.24
CA ILE A 169 14.94 4.88 -12.89
C ILE A 169 15.89 6.08 -12.94
N VAL A 170 15.44 7.21 -12.41
CA VAL A 170 16.23 8.46 -12.31
C VAL A 170 16.82 8.63 -10.91
N SER A 171 16.11 8.17 -9.89
CA SER A 171 16.51 8.25 -8.48
C SER A 171 15.94 7.04 -7.74
N ASP A 172 16.77 6.39 -6.94
CA ASP A 172 16.38 5.29 -6.06
C ASP A 172 16.82 5.59 -4.62
N PHE A 173 16.05 5.13 -3.65
CA PHE A 173 16.37 5.23 -2.22
C PHE A 173 15.88 3.96 -1.53
N GLY A 174 16.80 3.02 -1.34
CA GLY A 174 16.47 1.66 -0.91
C GLY A 174 16.07 1.57 0.56
N LEU A 175 15.46 0.44 0.94
CA LEU A 175 15.11 0.19 2.35
C LEU A 175 16.35 0.17 3.25
N ASN A 176 17.50 -0.32 2.77
CA ASN A 176 18.73 -0.33 3.56
C ASN A 176 19.17 1.10 3.91
N ASP A 177 19.21 2.00 2.92
CA ASP A 177 19.54 3.41 3.14
C ASP A 177 18.54 4.07 4.10
N ALA A 178 17.25 3.72 4.00
CA ALA A 178 16.22 4.20 4.92
C ALA A 178 16.43 3.72 6.36
N ILE A 179 16.90 2.48 6.56
CA ILE A 179 17.22 1.94 7.89
C ILE A 179 18.49 2.59 8.44
N GLU A 180 19.56 2.65 7.65
CA GLU A 180 20.85 3.23 8.05
C GLU A 180 20.76 4.74 8.36
N SER A 181 19.94 5.47 7.59
CA SER A 181 19.64 6.89 7.86
C SER A 181 18.67 7.11 9.02
N GLY A 182 18.14 6.04 9.62
CA GLY A 182 17.21 6.11 10.74
C GLY A 182 15.84 6.68 10.36
N LEU A 183 15.46 6.68 9.08
CA LEU A 183 14.15 7.16 8.60
C LEU A 183 13.01 6.17 8.90
N VAL A 184 13.35 4.89 9.03
CA VAL A 184 12.43 3.81 9.39
C VAL A 184 12.91 3.06 10.64
N LYS A 185 12.04 2.22 11.18
CA LYS A 185 12.35 1.30 12.27
C LYS A 185 13.25 0.17 11.79
N THR A 186 14.13 -0.30 12.66
CA THR A 186 15.00 -1.43 12.39
C THR A 186 14.27 -2.74 12.73
N PRO A 187 14.01 -3.62 11.75
CA PRO A 187 13.51 -4.94 12.05
C PRO A 187 14.57 -5.73 12.83
N ARG A 188 14.16 -6.52 13.82
CA ARG A 188 15.06 -7.42 14.57
C ARG A 188 14.39 -8.76 14.80
N VAL A 189 15.20 -9.81 14.83
CA VAL A 189 14.74 -11.16 15.18
C VAL A 189 15.02 -11.38 16.65
N VAL A 190 13.97 -11.61 17.42
CA VAL A 190 14.10 -11.92 18.85
C VAL A 190 14.63 -13.36 18.98
N VAL A 191 15.92 -13.50 19.23
CA VAL A 191 16.53 -14.80 19.55
C VAL A 191 16.48 -14.99 21.06
N ARG A 192 15.93 -16.12 21.53
CA ARG A 192 15.99 -16.51 22.94
C ARG A 192 16.62 -17.89 23.04
N ASP A 193 17.48 -18.10 24.04
CA ASP A 193 18.27 -19.32 24.24
C ASP A 193 17.43 -20.61 24.40
N TYR A 194 16.15 -20.48 24.76
CA TYR A 194 15.21 -21.59 24.90
C TYR A 194 14.55 -22.02 23.58
N ALA A 195 14.74 -21.27 22.49
CA ALA A 195 14.24 -21.66 21.17
C ALA A 195 15.14 -22.78 20.64
N VAL A 196 14.60 -23.99 20.45
CA VAL A 196 15.36 -25.15 19.92
C VAL A 196 16.09 -24.72 18.64
N PRO A 197 17.43 -24.56 18.67
CA PRO A 197 18.15 -24.14 17.49
C PRO A 197 18.09 -25.25 16.45
N ASP A 198 18.04 -24.89 15.16
CA ASP A 198 18.21 -25.90 14.11
C ASP A 198 19.62 -26.50 14.25
N VAL A 199 19.67 -27.82 14.45
CA VAL A 199 20.89 -28.62 14.69
C VAL A 199 21.93 -28.43 13.58
N LYS A 200 21.51 -28.02 12.38
CA LYS A 200 22.40 -27.81 11.22
C LYS A 200 22.90 -26.38 11.08
N THR A 201 22.08 -25.38 11.42
CA THR A 201 22.40 -23.97 11.13
C THR A 201 22.66 -23.12 12.37
N TYR A 202 22.40 -23.65 13.59
CA TYR A 202 22.47 -22.93 14.86
C TYR A 202 21.63 -21.64 14.90
N LYS A 203 20.72 -21.44 13.93
CA LYS A 203 19.81 -20.30 13.86
C LYS A 203 18.48 -20.66 14.51
N SER A 204 17.81 -19.65 15.07
CA SER A 204 16.45 -19.80 15.61
C SER A 204 15.50 -20.32 14.51
N ARG A 205 14.75 -21.38 14.81
CA ARG A 205 13.71 -21.94 13.91
C ARG A 205 12.63 -20.93 13.54
N PHE A 206 12.47 -19.87 14.34
CA PHE A 206 11.50 -18.80 14.08
C PHE A 206 11.88 -17.89 12.89
N TYR A 207 13.14 -17.92 12.44
CA TYR A 207 13.59 -17.11 11.30
C TYR A 207 12.93 -17.55 9.98
N HIS A 208 12.76 -18.86 9.79
CA HIS A 208 12.17 -19.46 8.60
C HIS A 208 10.97 -20.35 8.97
N ILE A 209 10.12 -19.89 9.88
CA ILE A 209 9.02 -20.69 10.45
C ILE A 209 8.14 -21.33 9.36
N CYS A 210 7.90 -20.62 8.25
CA CYS A 210 7.08 -21.10 7.13
C CYS A 210 7.75 -22.19 6.28
N ASN A 211 9.08 -22.26 6.30
CA ASN A 211 9.86 -23.24 5.56
C ASN A 211 10.24 -24.45 6.44
N ASP A 212 9.96 -24.40 7.74
CA ASP A 212 10.19 -25.49 8.66
C ASP A 212 9.36 -26.73 8.26
N PRO A 213 9.94 -27.94 8.19
CA PRO A 213 9.22 -29.14 7.78
C PRO A 213 7.96 -29.44 8.60
N GLU A 214 7.93 -29.09 9.89
CA GLU A 214 6.79 -29.34 10.78
C GLU A 214 5.62 -28.37 10.53
N VAL A 215 5.91 -27.21 9.94
CA VAL A 215 4.95 -26.10 9.77
C VAL A 215 4.52 -25.96 8.31
N LYS A 216 5.45 -26.14 7.37
CA LYS A 216 5.25 -25.86 5.94
C LYS A 216 4.06 -26.60 5.36
N ASP A 217 3.95 -27.91 5.62
CA ASP A 217 2.87 -28.73 5.07
C ASP A 217 1.53 -28.39 5.73
N ASP A 218 1.55 -28.05 7.02
CA ASP A 218 0.36 -27.65 7.76
C ASP A 218 -0.20 -26.28 7.34
N LEU A 219 0.66 -25.30 7.09
CA LEU A 219 0.20 -23.99 6.62
C LEU A 219 -0.26 -24.03 5.15
N ASN A 220 0.22 -24.99 4.35
CA ASN A 220 -0.12 -25.11 2.94
C ASN A 220 -1.32 -26.04 2.66
N ARG A 221 -1.85 -26.75 3.66
CA ARG A 221 -3.06 -27.57 3.49
C ARG A 221 -4.34 -26.75 3.66
N ARG A 222 -5.44 -27.27 3.12
CA ARG A 222 -6.78 -26.75 3.45
C ARG A 222 -7.18 -27.33 4.79
N ALA A 223 -7.49 -26.47 5.76
CA ALA A 223 -7.91 -26.85 7.08
C ALA A 223 -9.05 -25.95 7.57
N ASN A 224 -9.89 -26.50 8.44
CA ASN A 224 -10.95 -25.74 9.11
C ASN A 224 -10.36 -24.79 10.15
N PRO A 225 -11.03 -23.66 10.44
CA PRO A 225 -10.56 -22.68 11.44
C PRO A 225 -10.27 -23.27 12.83
N GLU A 226 -11.06 -24.27 13.24
CA GLU A 226 -10.95 -24.93 14.55
C GLU A 226 -9.69 -25.77 14.73
N LYS A 227 -9.04 -26.15 13.63
CA LYS A 227 -7.85 -26.99 13.67
C LYS A 227 -6.68 -26.22 14.27
N PRO A 228 -6.04 -26.71 15.35
CA PRO A 228 -4.96 -25.99 16.02
C PRO A 228 -3.81 -25.69 15.06
N LEU A 229 -3.13 -24.57 15.29
CA LEU A 229 -1.89 -24.23 14.61
C LEU A 229 -0.77 -25.15 15.10
N PRO A 230 0.31 -25.34 14.31
CA PRO A 230 1.47 -26.10 14.77
C PRO A 230 2.05 -25.50 16.06
N ASP A 231 2.58 -26.35 16.94
CA ASP A 231 3.10 -25.92 18.25
C ASP A 231 4.22 -24.89 18.09
N LEU A 232 5.07 -25.02 17.07
CA LEU A 232 6.11 -24.03 16.76
C LEU A 232 5.51 -22.63 16.47
N VAL A 233 4.38 -22.57 15.77
CA VAL A 233 3.67 -21.32 15.46
C VAL A 233 3.03 -20.74 16.72
N LEU A 234 2.42 -21.58 17.56
CA LEU A 234 1.85 -21.15 18.84
C LEU A 234 2.93 -20.60 19.77
N ASN A 235 4.08 -21.27 19.86
CA ASN A 235 5.24 -20.80 20.64
C ASN A 235 5.77 -19.46 20.11
N ALA A 236 5.83 -19.29 18.79
CA ALA A 236 6.23 -18.02 18.18
C ALA A 236 5.25 -16.88 18.55
N TYR A 237 3.93 -17.12 18.48
CA TYR A 237 2.94 -16.13 18.95
C TYR A 237 3.06 -15.82 20.44
N TYR A 238 3.34 -16.84 21.26
CA TYR A 238 3.50 -16.66 22.69
C TYR A 238 4.69 -15.75 23.02
N LEU A 239 5.84 -16.00 22.40
CA LEU A 239 7.03 -15.17 22.58
C LEU A 239 6.82 -13.74 22.06
N LEU A 240 6.33 -13.62 20.82
CA LEU A 240 6.11 -12.33 20.17
C LEU A 240 5.06 -11.49 20.92
N GLY A 241 4.02 -12.14 21.43
CA GLY A 241 2.98 -11.44 22.17
C GLY A 241 3.39 -11.10 23.62
N TYR A 242 4.29 -11.86 24.23
CA TYR A 242 4.89 -11.45 25.52
C TYR A 242 5.64 -10.13 25.35
N ASP A 243 6.47 -10.02 24.30
CA ASP A 243 7.18 -8.78 23.98
C ASP A 243 6.21 -7.65 23.67
N TRP A 244 5.14 -7.93 22.92
CA TRP A 244 4.08 -6.97 22.66
C TRP A 244 3.43 -6.45 23.94
N ARG A 245 3.19 -7.34 24.92
CA ARG A 245 2.59 -6.96 26.21
C ARG A 245 3.51 -6.04 27.00
N GLU A 246 4.82 -6.31 26.99
CA GLU A 246 5.81 -5.42 27.61
C GLU A 246 5.87 -4.06 26.91
N THR A 247 5.85 -4.03 25.57
CA THR A 247 5.75 -2.78 24.81
C THR A 247 4.46 -2.02 25.11
N ARG A 248 3.32 -2.72 25.23
CA ARG A 248 2.04 -2.10 25.60
C ARG A 248 2.07 -1.49 26.99
N LYS A 249 2.68 -2.16 27.98
CA LYS A 249 2.83 -1.59 29.32
C LYS A 249 3.62 -0.28 29.27
N LYS A 250 4.74 -0.26 28.55
CA LYS A 250 5.54 0.95 28.33
C LYS A 250 4.76 2.06 27.63
N TRP A 251 3.99 1.72 26.60
CA TRP A 251 3.24 2.70 25.81
C TRP A 251 2.03 3.27 26.53
N LYS A 252 1.41 2.53 27.47
CA LYS A 252 0.29 3.06 28.27
C LYS A 252 0.65 4.36 29.01
N GLU A 253 1.93 4.56 29.32
CA GLU A 253 2.42 5.73 30.04
C GLU A 253 2.73 6.91 29.09
N THR A 254 2.95 6.66 27.79
CA THR A 254 3.57 7.62 26.87
C THR A 254 2.76 7.88 25.60
N GLN A 255 1.81 7.01 25.26
CA GLN A 255 1.04 7.06 24.03
C GLN A 255 -0.41 6.58 24.24
N SER A 256 -1.36 7.28 23.62
CA SER A 256 -2.79 6.94 23.70
C SER A 256 -3.16 5.71 22.86
N THR A 257 -2.47 5.50 21.74
CA THR A 257 -2.72 4.39 20.83
C THR A 257 -1.90 3.15 21.18
N PRO A 258 -2.49 1.95 21.15
CA PRO A 258 -1.80 0.73 21.52
C PRO A 258 -0.81 0.29 20.43
N PRO A 259 0.23 -0.49 20.79
CA PRO A 259 1.07 -1.14 19.80
C PRO A 259 0.26 -2.17 19.00
N VAL A 260 0.60 -2.33 17.72
CA VAL A 260 -0.06 -3.25 16.80
C VAL A 260 0.85 -4.42 16.47
N MET A 261 0.30 -5.63 16.56
CA MET A 261 0.86 -6.85 16.00
C MET A 261 0.22 -7.12 14.64
N ILE A 262 1.05 -7.52 13.69
CA ILE A 262 0.62 -7.89 12.35
C ILE A 262 0.89 -9.38 12.10
N THR A 263 -0.06 -10.07 11.49
CA THR A 263 0.12 -11.43 10.96
C THR A 263 -0.09 -11.46 9.45
N VAL A 264 0.95 -11.91 8.73
CA VAL A 264 0.94 -12.11 7.28
C VAL A 264 0.68 -13.58 6.95
N CYS A 265 -0.51 -13.92 6.46
CA CYS A 265 -0.86 -15.30 6.13
C CYS A 265 -0.69 -15.60 4.64
N ASN A 266 -0.36 -16.86 4.31
CA ASN A 266 -0.32 -17.34 2.93
C ASN A 266 -1.72 -17.54 2.30
N ARG A 267 -2.76 -17.78 3.10
CA ARG A 267 -4.11 -18.14 2.64
C ARG A 267 -5.19 -17.64 3.60
N THR A 268 -6.39 -17.39 3.08
CA THR A 268 -7.59 -17.04 3.86
C THR A 268 -7.95 -18.10 4.90
N LYS A 269 -7.72 -19.38 4.60
CA LYS A 269 -7.94 -20.48 5.57
C LYS A 269 -6.95 -20.42 6.74
N THR A 270 -5.69 -20.07 6.48
CA THR A 270 -4.67 -19.89 7.52
C THR A 270 -4.99 -18.66 8.37
N ALA A 271 -5.37 -17.55 7.74
CA ALA A 271 -5.81 -16.34 8.44
C ALA A 271 -7.02 -16.61 9.35
N ALA A 272 -8.01 -17.37 8.87
CA ALA A 272 -9.15 -17.78 9.67
C ALA A 272 -8.76 -18.69 10.86
N ARG A 273 -7.78 -19.59 10.69
CA ARG A 273 -7.23 -20.41 11.80
C ARG A 273 -6.52 -19.55 12.84
N VAL A 274 -5.73 -18.57 12.41
CA VAL A 274 -5.07 -17.62 13.31
C VAL A 274 -6.11 -16.82 14.09
N LYS A 275 -7.10 -16.24 13.39
CA LYS A 275 -8.19 -15.51 14.04
C LYS A 275 -8.89 -16.39 15.08
N HIS A 276 -9.25 -17.62 14.70
CA HIS A 276 -9.87 -18.56 15.62
C HIS A 276 -8.98 -18.91 16.82
N ALA A 277 -7.67 -19.03 16.65
CA ALA A 277 -6.73 -19.30 17.74
C ALA A 277 -6.69 -18.14 18.76
N PHE A 278 -6.79 -16.89 18.30
CA PHE A 278 -6.94 -15.72 19.17
C PHE A 278 -8.32 -15.68 19.84
N ASP A 279 -9.41 -15.84 19.07
CA ASP A 279 -10.79 -15.81 19.58
C ASP A 279 -11.03 -16.90 20.65
N SER A 280 -10.43 -18.09 20.46
CA SER A 280 -10.53 -19.24 21.38
C SER A 280 -9.51 -19.21 22.53
N ARG A 281 -8.71 -18.14 22.66
CA ARG A 281 -7.67 -17.97 23.71
C ARG A 281 -6.65 -19.11 23.79
N ARG A 282 -6.40 -19.78 22.66
CA ARG A 282 -5.32 -20.79 22.56
C ARG A 282 -3.95 -20.13 22.62
N ILE A 283 -3.86 -18.87 22.19
CA ILE A 283 -2.70 -18.01 22.43
C ILE A 283 -2.93 -17.35 23.79
N HIS A 284 -2.14 -17.72 24.79
CA HIS A 284 -2.33 -17.32 26.19
C HIS A 284 -1.88 -15.88 26.48
N ILE A 285 -2.48 -14.92 25.76
CA ILE A 285 -2.24 -13.48 25.89
C ILE A 285 -3.59 -12.79 25.77
N ASP A 286 -4.30 -12.72 26.90
CA ASP A 286 -5.69 -12.26 26.97
C ASP A 286 -5.88 -10.88 26.31
N GLU A 287 -4.89 -10.01 26.43
CA GLU A 287 -4.89 -8.68 25.85
C GLU A 287 -4.96 -8.65 24.31
N LEU A 288 -4.43 -9.66 23.63
CA LEU A 288 -4.43 -9.79 22.16
C LEU A 288 -5.63 -10.59 21.65
N CYS A 289 -6.38 -11.24 22.54
CA CYS A 289 -7.51 -12.11 22.22
C CYS A 289 -8.87 -11.37 22.20
N ASP A 290 -8.87 -10.04 22.30
CA ASP A 290 -10.09 -9.22 22.26
C ASP A 290 -10.65 -9.14 20.82
N PRO A 291 -11.82 -9.74 20.53
CA PRO A 291 -12.36 -9.80 19.18
C PRO A 291 -12.62 -8.42 18.56
N GLU A 292 -12.92 -7.39 19.36
CA GLU A 292 -13.19 -6.04 18.84
C GLU A 292 -11.90 -5.33 18.36
N ARG A 293 -10.75 -5.77 18.88
CA ARG A 293 -9.42 -5.22 18.58
C ARG A 293 -8.62 -6.07 17.59
N ILE A 294 -9.19 -7.18 17.12
CA ILE A 294 -8.66 -8.00 16.04
C ILE A 294 -9.31 -7.56 14.73
N LEU A 295 -8.47 -7.19 13.76
CA LEU A 295 -8.88 -6.85 12.41
C LEU A 295 -8.49 -7.99 11.47
N HIS A 296 -9.48 -8.70 10.93
CA HIS A 296 -9.26 -9.76 9.95
C HIS A 296 -9.64 -9.26 8.56
N ILE A 297 -8.65 -9.21 7.67
CA ILE A 297 -8.76 -8.67 6.32
C ILE A 297 -8.75 -9.83 5.32
N ASP A 298 -9.86 -10.01 4.60
CA ASP A 298 -9.92 -10.89 3.42
C ASP A 298 -9.76 -10.02 2.18
N SER A 299 -8.69 -10.25 1.40
CA SER A 299 -8.31 -9.43 0.25
C SER A 299 -9.48 -9.22 -0.72
N LYS A 300 -10.32 -10.25 -0.92
CA LYS A 300 -11.48 -10.19 -1.81
C LYS A 300 -12.50 -9.11 -1.45
N VAL A 301 -12.70 -8.88 -0.15
CA VAL A 301 -13.70 -7.90 0.33
C VAL A 301 -13.21 -6.49 0.05
N LEU A 302 -11.90 -6.25 0.12
CA LEU A 302 -11.30 -4.98 -0.28
C LEU A 302 -11.38 -4.80 -1.79
N ASP A 303 -11.01 -5.82 -2.58
CA ASP A 303 -11.06 -5.74 -4.05
C ASP A 303 -12.48 -5.43 -4.57
N GLU A 304 -13.51 -6.07 -3.98
CA GLU A 304 -14.91 -5.80 -4.31
C GLU A 304 -15.35 -4.37 -3.97
N ALA A 305 -14.76 -3.76 -2.93
CA ALA A 305 -15.00 -2.37 -2.57
C ALA A 305 -14.32 -1.40 -3.54
N GLU A 306 -13.08 -1.72 -3.94
CA GLU A 306 -12.28 -0.88 -4.83
C GLU A 306 -12.86 -0.81 -6.24
N ALA A 307 -13.52 -1.88 -6.71
CA ALA A 307 -14.14 -1.94 -8.02
C ALA A 307 -15.48 -1.16 -8.12
N GLN A 308 -16.14 -0.81 -7.00
CA GLN A 308 -17.51 -0.24 -6.98
C GLN A 308 -17.56 1.30 -7.05
N GLU A 309 -16.49 1.95 -7.50
CA GLU A 309 -16.35 3.42 -7.46
C GLU A 309 -17.22 4.22 -8.46
N GLU A 310 -18.14 3.60 -9.18
CA GLU A 310 -19.11 4.36 -9.97
C GLU A 310 -20.34 4.70 -9.12
N PRO A 311 -20.73 5.99 -9.02
CA PRO A 311 -22.02 6.32 -8.44
C PRO A 311 -23.07 5.68 -9.35
N ALA A 312 -23.74 4.63 -8.85
CA ALA A 312 -25.05 4.29 -9.35
C ALA A 312 -25.85 5.59 -9.28
N GLY A 313 -26.14 6.18 -10.44
CA GLY A 313 -26.94 7.40 -10.54
C GLY A 313 -28.15 7.24 -9.64
N HIS A 314 -28.48 8.30 -8.90
CA HIS A 314 -29.61 8.34 -7.97
C HIS A 314 -30.79 7.54 -8.52
N VAL A 315 -30.97 6.33 -7.98
CA VAL A 315 -32.24 5.64 -8.12
C VAL A 315 -33.11 6.30 -7.07
N GLU A 316 -33.79 7.38 -7.47
CA GLU A 316 -34.99 7.82 -6.78
C GLU A 316 -35.90 6.60 -6.71
N ALA A 317 -35.99 5.98 -5.53
CA ALA A 317 -37.00 4.98 -5.28
C ALA A 317 -38.37 5.67 -5.47
N PRO A 318 -39.33 5.05 -6.19
CA PRO A 318 -40.64 5.64 -6.37
C PRO A 318 -41.30 5.82 -5.00
N VAL A 319 -41.63 7.06 -4.66
CA VAL A 319 -42.50 7.37 -3.53
C VAL A 319 -43.92 7.03 -3.98
N GLU A 320 -44.40 5.84 -3.64
CA GLU A 320 -45.83 5.53 -3.71
C GLU A 320 -46.52 6.30 -2.58
N ASN A 321 -47.23 7.37 -2.95
CA ASN A 321 -48.18 8.04 -2.10
C ASN A 321 -49.41 7.14 -1.94
N ALA A 322 -49.66 6.64 -0.74
CA ALA A 322 -50.95 6.09 -0.35
C ALA A 322 -51.26 6.48 1.10
N ASP A 323 -52.05 7.54 1.20
CA ASP A 323 -52.99 7.95 2.25
C ASP A 323 -53.00 7.21 3.61
N GLY A 324 -52.85 8.00 4.68
CA GLY A 324 -53.69 7.88 5.87
C GLY A 324 -53.10 7.20 7.11
N GLU A 325 -52.74 8.04 8.09
CA GLU A 325 -52.94 7.92 9.55
C GLU A 325 -51.66 8.13 10.39
N GLU A 326 -51.77 9.10 11.29
CA GLU A 326 -50.75 9.54 12.24
C GLU A 326 -50.50 8.47 13.31
N GLN A 327 -49.28 7.94 13.37
CA GLN A 327 -48.76 7.29 14.56
C GLN A 327 -47.29 7.67 14.75
N GLU A 328 -47.04 8.53 15.73
CA GLU A 328 -45.72 8.77 16.31
C GLU A 328 -45.26 7.50 17.03
N ASP A 329 -44.54 6.63 16.33
CA ASP A 329 -43.71 5.61 16.99
C ASP A 329 -42.26 5.76 16.52
N ASN A 330 -41.41 6.13 17.47
CA ASN A 330 -39.99 6.39 17.34
C ASN A 330 -39.21 5.08 17.12
N TRP A 331 -39.39 4.43 15.97
CA TRP A 331 -38.53 3.36 15.51
C TRP A 331 -37.40 3.95 14.67
N ARG A 332 -36.21 4.13 15.29
CA ARG A 332 -34.97 4.25 14.54
C ARG A 332 -34.76 2.95 13.78
N VAL A 333 -35.18 2.90 12.52
CA VAL A 333 -34.77 1.85 11.60
C VAL A 333 -33.25 1.94 11.50
N GLU A 334 -32.52 1.08 12.20
CA GLU A 334 -31.10 0.86 11.90
C GLU A 334 -31.03 0.36 10.47
N ARG A 335 -30.69 1.26 9.54
CA ARG A 335 -30.53 0.96 8.13
C ARG A 335 -29.48 -0.15 8.04
N MET A 336 -29.88 -1.36 7.66
CA MET A 336 -28.95 -2.48 7.49
C MET A 336 -27.89 -2.05 6.47
N LEU A 337 -26.63 -1.97 6.92
CA LEU A 337 -25.51 -1.57 6.08
C LEU A 337 -25.42 -2.50 4.86
N THR A 338 -25.33 -1.91 3.67
CA THR A 338 -25.11 -2.69 2.46
C THR A 338 -23.71 -3.34 2.50
N LYS A 339 -23.48 -4.35 1.67
CA LYS A 339 -22.14 -4.95 1.57
C LYS A 339 -21.06 -3.93 1.19
N ALA A 340 -21.41 -2.93 0.37
CA ALA A 340 -20.53 -1.84 -0.02
C ALA A 340 -20.18 -0.95 1.18
N ASP A 341 -21.18 -0.58 1.99
CA ASP A 341 -20.96 0.24 3.19
C ASP A 341 -20.07 -0.48 4.21
N GLN A 342 -20.26 -1.79 4.38
CA GLN A 342 -19.43 -2.61 5.28
C GLN A 342 -17.98 -2.67 4.78
N ALA A 343 -17.77 -2.77 3.47
CA ALA A 343 -16.44 -2.82 2.90
C ALA A 343 -15.72 -1.47 3.00
N GLU A 344 -16.43 -0.36 2.81
CA GLU A 344 -15.88 0.99 3.03
C GLU A 344 -15.56 1.24 4.51
N GLN A 345 -16.41 0.80 5.44
CA GLN A 345 -16.10 0.86 6.87
C GLN A 345 -14.87 0.02 7.23
N LEU A 346 -14.74 -1.18 6.65
CA LEU A 346 -13.57 -2.02 6.84
C LEU A 346 -12.31 -1.31 6.35
N ARG A 347 -12.35 -0.73 5.15
CA ARG A 347 -11.25 0.06 4.59
C ARG A 347 -10.87 1.24 5.47
N GLN A 348 -11.84 2.03 5.92
CA GLN A 348 -11.58 3.15 6.84
C GLN A 348 -10.94 2.69 8.15
N LYS A 349 -11.41 1.56 8.70
CA LYS A 349 -10.82 0.97 9.92
C LYS A 349 -9.39 0.51 9.69
N VAL A 350 -9.09 -0.10 8.54
CA VAL A 350 -7.74 -0.52 8.12
C VAL A 350 -6.81 0.70 7.97
N ASP A 351 -7.26 1.76 7.27
CA ASP A 351 -6.47 2.96 6.98
C ASP A 351 -6.17 3.84 8.19
N THR A 352 -6.92 3.63 9.27
CA THR A 352 -6.83 4.42 10.50
C THR A 352 -6.27 3.64 11.69
N VAL A 353 -5.70 2.44 11.45
CA VAL A 353 -5.03 1.65 12.49
C VAL A 353 -3.96 2.49 13.19
N GLY A 354 -4.10 2.64 14.51
CA GLY A 354 -3.15 3.38 15.35
C GLY A 354 -3.25 4.91 15.27
N LYS A 355 -4.28 5.47 14.62
CA LYS A 355 -4.57 6.92 14.59
C LYS A 355 -5.59 7.27 15.67
N ALA A 356 -5.28 8.24 16.53
CA ALA A 356 -6.16 8.67 17.61
C ALA A 356 -7.44 9.35 17.08
N GLY A 357 -8.58 9.08 17.72
CA GLY A 357 -9.89 9.64 17.36
C GLY A 357 -10.53 9.00 16.12
N GLN A 358 -9.94 7.93 15.57
CA GLN A 358 -10.39 7.31 14.32
C GLN A 358 -10.83 5.84 14.53
N PRO A 359 -11.60 5.24 13.61
CA PRO A 359 -12.17 3.90 13.80
C PRO A 359 -11.15 2.79 14.09
N GLY A 360 -9.95 2.90 13.54
CA GLY A 360 -8.84 1.95 13.72
C GLY A 360 -7.99 2.18 14.97
N GLU A 361 -8.28 3.19 15.80
CA GLU A 361 -7.45 3.59 16.94
C GLU A 361 -7.10 2.43 17.89
N LYS A 362 -8.11 1.62 18.24
CA LYS A 362 -8.00 0.59 19.28
C LYS A 362 -7.55 -0.78 18.76
N ILE A 363 -7.29 -0.91 17.45
CA ILE A 363 -6.84 -2.17 16.86
C ILE A 363 -5.47 -2.54 17.42
N GLN A 364 -5.31 -3.81 17.78
CA GLN A 364 -4.10 -4.36 18.40
C GLN A 364 -3.51 -5.52 17.61
N ASN A 365 -4.33 -6.22 16.82
CA ASN A 365 -3.91 -7.35 16.02
C ASN A 365 -4.53 -7.25 14.62
N VAL A 366 -3.70 -7.23 13.58
CA VAL A 366 -4.14 -7.20 12.18
C VAL A 366 -3.73 -8.51 11.52
N ILE A 367 -4.71 -9.29 11.06
CA ILE A 367 -4.50 -10.57 10.39
C ILE A 367 -4.95 -10.40 8.94
N PHE A 368 -4.03 -10.58 8.00
CA PHE A 368 -4.35 -10.42 6.58
C PHE A 368 -3.71 -11.52 5.72
N VAL A 369 -4.17 -11.59 4.48
CA VAL A 369 -3.71 -12.55 3.47
C VAL A 369 -3.05 -11.79 2.34
N GLY A 370 -1.88 -12.25 1.91
CA GLY A 370 -1.22 -11.67 0.74
C GLY A 370 -0.54 -10.35 1.05
N MET A 371 -0.84 -9.32 0.27
CA MET A 371 -0.32 -7.96 0.41
C MET A 371 -1.36 -7.08 1.12
N LEU A 372 -0.90 -6.16 1.97
CA LEU A 372 -1.77 -5.10 2.47
C LEU A 372 -2.14 -4.18 1.30
N SER A 373 -3.34 -3.61 1.35
CA SER A 373 -3.79 -2.67 0.33
C SER A 373 -2.81 -1.50 0.20
N GLU A 374 -2.59 -1.06 -1.03
CA GLU A 374 -1.69 0.04 -1.35
C GLU A 374 -2.12 1.30 -0.61
N GLY A 375 -1.16 2.00 0.00
CA GLY A 375 -1.43 3.16 0.84
C GLY A 375 -1.72 2.87 2.32
N TRP A 376 -1.76 1.61 2.78
CA TRP A 376 -1.81 1.33 4.22
C TRP A 376 -0.59 1.92 4.95
N ASP A 377 -0.81 2.62 6.06
CA ASP A 377 0.25 3.26 6.85
C ASP A 377 -0.10 3.27 8.33
N ALA A 378 0.62 2.48 9.12
CA ALA A 378 0.44 2.38 10.56
C ALA A 378 1.78 2.52 11.29
N LYS A 379 1.98 3.68 11.93
CA LYS A 379 3.16 3.96 12.75
C LYS A 379 3.23 3.13 14.04
N THR A 380 2.12 2.54 14.49
CA THR A 380 2.04 1.80 15.78
C THR A 380 2.47 0.34 15.69
N VAL A 381 2.90 -0.12 14.52
CA VAL A 381 3.33 -1.50 14.30
C VAL A 381 4.65 -1.75 15.02
N THR A 382 4.68 -2.80 15.85
CA THR A 382 5.85 -3.14 16.67
C THR A 382 6.23 -4.62 16.56
N HIS A 383 5.29 -5.47 16.12
CA HIS A 383 5.46 -6.92 16.07
C HIS A 383 4.91 -7.47 14.76
N ILE A 384 5.66 -8.34 14.09
CA ILE A 384 5.30 -8.90 12.80
C ILE A 384 5.52 -10.41 12.79
N MET A 385 4.46 -11.13 12.43
CA MET A 385 4.42 -12.57 12.31
C MET A 385 4.21 -12.96 10.84
N GLY A 386 5.28 -13.42 10.18
CA GLY A 386 5.25 -13.97 8.84
C GLY A 386 4.86 -15.45 8.84
N LEU A 387 3.66 -15.77 8.34
CA LEU A 387 3.16 -17.13 8.11
C LEU A 387 3.06 -17.48 6.61
N ARG A 388 3.82 -16.76 5.80
CA ARG A 388 3.97 -16.97 4.36
C ARG A 388 5.43 -17.20 4.00
N ALA A 389 5.67 -18.06 3.01
CA ALA A 389 6.99 -18.18 2.41
C ALA A 389 7.25 -16.95 1.51
N PHE A 390 8.25 -16.15 1.87
CA PHE A 390 8.69 -15.03 1.05
C PHE A 390 9.73 -15.55 0.05
N THR A 391 9.38 -15.54 -1.24
CA THR A 391 10.25 -16.01 -2.33
C THR A 391 11.20 -14.93 -2.84
N SER A 392 10.90 -13.65 -2.59
CA SER A 392 11.73 -12.48 -2.90
C SER A 392 11.82 -11.55 -1.69
N GLN A 393 12.98 -10.91 -1.50
CA GLN A 393 13.20 -9.89 -0.46
C GLN A 393 12.25 -8.71 -0.62
N LEU A 394 11.97 -8.29 -1.85
CA LEU A 394 11.18 -7.08 -2.14
C LEU A 394 9.69 -7.26 -1.79
N LEU A 395 9.18 -8.50 -1.88
CA LEU A 395 7.84 -8.83 -1.36
C LEU A 395 7.78 -8.67 0.17
N CYS A 396 8.89 -8.90 0.90
CA CYS A 396 8.95 -8.58 2.33
C CYS A 396 8.86 -7.07 2.53
N GLU A 397 9.59 -6.28 1.76
CA GLU A 397 9.63 -4.81 1.88
C GLU A 397 8.27 -4.17 1.56
N GLN A 398 7.56 -4.64 0.54
CA GLN A 398 6.21 -4.17 0.23
C GLN A 398 5.21 -4.50 1.34
N VAL A 399 5.25 -5.73 1.85
CA VAL A 399 4.28 -6.26 2.82
C VAL A 399 4.54 -5.72 4.23
N VAL A 400 5.81 -5.53 4.60
CA VAL A 400 6.22 -5.15 5.95
C VAL A 400 6.69 -3.70 6.03
N GLY A 401 7.32 -3.16 4.99
CA GLY A 401 7.95 -1.83 4.99
C GLY A 401 6.98 -0.70 5.35
N ARG A 402 5.70 -0.83 4.98
CA ARG A 402 4.65 0.13 5.38
C ARG A 402 4.42 0.16 6.90
N GLY A 403 4.66 -0.94 7.62
CA GLY A 403 4.65 -1.02 9.08
C GLY A 403 5.97 -0.62 9.76
N LEU A 404 7.05 -0.38 8.99
CA LEU A 404 8.34 0.04 9.53
C LEU A 404 8.42 1.54 9.78
N ARG A 405 7.36 2.33 9.53
CA ARG A 405 7.40 3.77 9.81
C ARG A 405 7.58 4.03 11.30
N ARG A 406 8.43 5.01 11.62
CA ARG A 406 8.70 5.43 12.99
C ARG A 406 7.48 6.03 13.64
N THR A 407 7.38 5.86 14.96
CA THR A 407 6.38 6.54 15.76
C THR A 407 6.75 8.00 16.01
N SER A 408 8.05 8.32 16.02
CA SER A 408 8.57 9.68 16.22
C SER A 408 9.81 9.97 15.35
N TYR A 409 9.91 11.24 14.96
CA TYR A 409 11.08 11.84 14.31
C TYR A 409 11.73 12.92 15.20
N GLU A 410 11.40 12.93 16.49
CA GLU A 410 12.06 13.83 17.46
C GLU A 410 13.50 13.38 17.69
N LEU A 411 14.43 14.34 17.63
CA LEU A 411 15.83 14.10 17.94
C LEU A 411 16.00 14.01 19.45
N ASN A 412 16.80 13.05 19.89
CA ASN A 412 17.19 12.94 21.28
C ASN A 412 18.04 14.18 21.65
N PRO A 413 17.63 15.00 22.64
CA PRO A 413 18.33 16.23 22.98
C PRO A 413 19.79 16.03 23.43
N ALA A 414 20.13 14.84 23.94
CA ALA A 414 21.48 14.54 24.42
C ALA A 414 22.43 14.12 23.30
N THR A 415 21.94 13.41 22.28
CA THR A 415 22.78 12.89 21.18
C THR A 415 22.65 13.71 19.89
N GLY A 416 21.57 14.48 19.73
CA GLY A 416 21.24 15.16 18.48
C GLY A 416 20.82 14.20 17.36
N LEU A 417 20.63 12.91 17.67
CA LEU A 417 20.30 11.86 16.73
C LEU A 417 18.90 11.29 17.02
N LEU A 418 18.31 10.63 16.03
CA LEU A 418 17.07 9.88 16.21
C LEU A 418 17.34 8.61 17.05
N ASP A 419 16.56 8.40 18.10
CA ASP A 419 16.66 7.16 18.89
C ASP A 419 16.29 5.94 18.03
N PRO A 420 16.93 4.77 18.21
CA PRO A 420 16.57 3.59 17.45
C PRO A 420 15.18 3.08 17.84
N GLU A 421 14.29 2.92 16.86
CA GLU A 421 13.02 2.22 17.03
C GLU A 421 13.11 0.84 16.38
N TYR A 422 12.57 -0.18 17.06
CA TYR A 422 12.67 -1.57 16.60
C TYR A 422 11.30 -2.19 16.30
N VAL A 423 11.28 -3.12 15.35
CA VAL A 423 10.15 -4.02 15.10
C VAL A 423 10.60 -5.45 15.32
N ASN A 424 9.91 -6.18 16.20
CA ASN A 424 10.18 -7.59 16.44
C ASN A 424 9.54 -8.44 15.33
N VAL A 425 10.33 -9.26 14.65
CA VAL A 425 9.85 -10.01 13.48
C VAL A 425 10.17 -11.51 13.58
N PHE A 426 9.18 -12.35 13.29
CA PHE A 426 9.33 -13.79 13.06
C PHE A 426 8.84 -14.19 11.67
N GLY A 427 9.50 -15.18 11.05
CA GLY A 427 9.09 -15.76 9.77
C GLY A 427 9.32 -14.88 8.53
N VAL A 428 9.95 -13.71 8.68
CA VAL A 428 10.32 -12.82 7.57
C VAL A 428 11.85 -12.78 7.45
N PRO A 429 12.42 -13.25 6.33
CA PRO A 429 13.86 -13.39 6.17
C PRO A 429 14.52 -12.09 5.70
N PHE A 430 14.65 -11.09 6.58
CA PHE A 430 15.43 -9.90 6.29
C PHE A 430 16.93 -10.25 6.28
N THR A 431 17.58 -10.09 5.13
CA THR A 431 18.94 -10.62 4.92
C THR A 431 20.02 -9.73 5.54
N PHE A 432 19.63 -8.50 5.93
CA PHE A 432 20.49 -7.47 6.52
C PHE A 432 20.28 -7.29 8.03
N LEU A 433 19.58 -8.22 8.69
CA LEU A 433 19.33 -8.08 10.12
C LEU A 433 20.64 -8.17 10.89
N PRO A 434 20.99 -7.15 11.70
CA PRO A 434 22.01 -7.35 12.71
C PRO A 434 21.52 -8.48 13.63
N HIS A 435 22.30 -9.55 13.71
CA HIS A 435 22.15 -10.54 14.77
C HIS A 435 22.66 -9.90 16.06
N GLU A 436 21.88 -9.00 16.65
CA GLU A 436 22.18 -8.51 17.99
C GLU A 436 21.95 -9.64 18.99
N GLY A 437 22.99 -10.45 19.19
CA GLY A 437 23.24 -11.14 20.44
C GLY A 437 23.88 -10.14 21.39
N GLY A 438 23.07 -9.27 21.99
CA GLY A 438 23.52 -8.27 22.95
C GLY A 438 22.87 -8.49 24.30
N GLU A 439 23.68 -8.44 25.38
CA GLU A 439 23.25 -8.37 26.78
C GLU A 439 22.52 -7.05 27.13
N ASP A 440 22.24 -6.21 26.14
CA ASP A 440 21.58 -4.93 26.31
C ASP A 440 20.09 -5.14 26.61
N GLY A 441 19.70 -4.70 27.80
CA GLY A 441 18.33 -4.76 28.28
C GLY A 441 17.33 -4.13 27.29
N PRO A 442 16.03 -4.38 27.48
CA PRO A 442 15.01 -3.88 26.57
C PRO A 442 15.13 -2.36 26.43
N PRO A 443 15.05 -1.79 25.20
CA PRO A 443 15.32 -0.38 24.97
C PRO A 443 14.46 0.50 25.88
N PRO A 444 15.00 1.65 26.32
CA PRO A 444 14.29 2.56 27.21
C PRO A 444 12.94 2.94 26.60
N PRO A 445 11.90 3.15 27.42
CA PRO A 445 10.59 3.54 26.92
C PRO A 445 10.72 4.83 26.10
N PRO A 446 9.97 4.97 24.99
CA PRO A 446 9.95 6.21 24.23
C PRO A 446 9.49 7.33 25.16
N THR A 447 10.16 8.47 25.10
CA THR A 447 9.80 9.65 25.91
C THR A 447 8.37 10.10 25.62
N PRO A 448 7.66 10.68 26.61
CA PRO A 448 6.34 11.26 26.40
C PRO A 448 6.42 12.33 25.32
N LYS A 449 5.56 12.19 24.32
CA LYS A 449 5.62 12.95 23.07
C LYS A 449 4.94 14.31 23.26
N THR A 450 5.54 15.35 22.69
CA THR A 450 4.96 16.69 22.71
C THR A 450 4.23 16.92 21.39
N ALA A 451 2.97 17.34 21.44
CA ALA A 451 2.27 17.76 20.22
C ALA A 451 2.97 19.01 19.67
N VAL A 452 3.49 18.94 18.45
CA VAL A 452 4.15 20.08 17.80
C VAL A 452 3.13 20.86 16.99
N GLU A 453 3.01 22.14 17.29
CA GLU A 453 2.24 23.11 16.53
C GLU A 453 3.15 24.26 16.08
N PRO A 454 2.84 24.93 14.96
CA PRO A 454 3.61 26.10 14.53
C PRO A 454 3.51 27.20 15.59
N GLU A 455 4.66 27.52 16.20
CA GLU A 455 4.77 28.56 17.21
C GLU A 455 5.14 29.89 16.55
N PRO A 456 4.29 30.93 16.60
CA PRO A 456 4.55 32.21 15.93
C PRO A 456 5.86 32.88 16.35
N ALA A 457 6.33 32.63 17.58
CA ALA A 457 7.59 33.15 18.09
C ALA A 457 8.85 32.53 17.43
N LYS A 458 8.72 31.41 16.72
CA LYS A 458 9.82 30.67 16.08
C LYS A 458 9.81 30.77 14.55
N ALA A 459 9.19 31.82 14.00
CA ALA A 459 9.06 32.03 12.56
C ALA A 459 10.43 32.11 11.82
N GLU A 460 11.52 32.40 12.52
CA GLU A 460 12.87 32.40 11.93
C GLU A 460 13.36 31.02 11.49
N PHE A 461 12.82 29.93 12.06
CA PHE A 461 13.13 28.54 11.70
C PHE A 461 12.16 27.96 10.67
N GLU A 462 11.32 28.81 10.07
CA GLU A 462 10.37 28.42 9.04
C GLU A 462 11.10 27.82 7.82
N ILE A 463 10.78 26.57 7.49
CA ILE A 463 11.17 25.97 6.22
C ILE A 463 10.21 26.49 5.15
N ARG A 464 10.75 27.25 4.20
CA ARG A 464 9.99 27.81 3.08
C ARG A 464 10.12 26.94 1.85
N TRP A 465 8.99 26.51 1.31
CA TRP A 465 8.95 25.87 0.00
C TRP A 465 9.23 26.91 -1.10
N PRO A 466 9.93 26.52 -2.18
CA PRO A 466 10.20 27.43 -3.27
C PRO A 466 8.88 27.87 -3.90
N ASN A 467 8.66 29.18 -3.90
CA ASN A 467 7.47 29.78 -4.51
C ASN A 467 7.68 29.87 -6.02
N VAL A 468 6.81 29.22 -6.80
CA VAL A 468 6.85 29.24 -8.26
C VAL A 468 6.30 30.57 -8.75
N VAL A 469 7.17 31.57 -8.84
CA VAL A 469 6.81 32.92 -9.28
C VAL A 469 6.41 32.95 -10.76
N ARG A 470 7.07 32.15 -11.61
CA ARG A 470 6.82 32.08 -13.05
C ARG A 470 7.32 30.77 -13.63
N ILE A 471 6.58 30.21 -14.60
CA ILE A 471 7.06 29.14 -15.47
C ILE A 471 7.27 29.74 -16.86
N ASP A 472 8.53 29.96 -17.24
CA ASP A 472 8.89 30.40 -18.58
C ASP A 472 9.06 29.20 -19.50
N ARG A 473 8.20 29.10 -20.52
CA ARG A 473 8.41 28.14 -21.60
C ARG A 473 9.36 28.76 -22.61
N VAL A 474 10.63 28.39 -22.53
CA VAL A 474 11.59 28.68 -23.61
C VAL A 474 11.31 27.68 -24.74
N PHE A 475 10.43 28.06 -25.66
CA PHE A 475 10.26 27.32 -26.89
C PHE A 475 11.50 27.55 -27.75
N GLN A 476 12.30 26.51 -27.98
CA GLN A 476 13.37 26.51 -28.96
C GLN A 476 12.83 25.89 -30.25
N PRO A 477 12.28 26.69 -31.20
CA PRO A 477 11.76 26.19 -32.47
C PRO A 477 12.85 25.59 -33.36
N THR A 478 14.10 25.92 -33.07
CA THR A 478 15.26 25.55 -33.89
C THR A 478 16.13 24.59 -33.09
N LEU A 479 16.23 23.35 -33.58
CA LEU A 479 17.17 22.39 -33.05
C LEU A 479 18.58 22.82 -33.48
N VAL A 480 19.41 23.20 -32.51
CA VAL A 480 20.83 23.52 -32.75
C VAL A 480 21.64 22.31 -32.32
N LEU A 481 22.22 21.61 -33.29
CA LEU A 481 23.14 20.51 -33.07
C LEU A 481 24.59 21.02 -33.18
N ASP A 482 25.40 20.76 -32.16
CA ASP A 482 26.84 20.97 -32.19
C ASP A 482 27.49 19.80 -32.94
N TRP A 483 27.86 20.02 -34.21
CA TRP A 483 28.40 18.97 -35.08
C TRP A 483 29.69 18.35 -34.55
N ASP A 484 30.50 19.09 -33.79
CA ASP A 484 31.76 18.61 -33.23
C ASP A 484 31.55 17.65 -32.04
N LYS A 485 30.35 17.70 -31.42
CA LYS A 485 29.95 16.83 -30.30
C LYS A 485 28.98 15.73 -30.71
N ALA A 486 28.48 15.77 -31.94
CA ALA A 486 27.62 14.72 -32.46
C ALA A 486 28.42 13.44 -32.63
N GLN A 487 27.89 12.32 -32.12
CA GLN A 487 28.54 11.02 -32.23
C GLN A 487 28.58 10.60 -33.71
N THR A 488 29.78 10.42 -34.25
CA THR A 488 29.96 10.00 -35.65
C THR A 488 29.49 8.57 -35.82
N LEU A 489 28.40 8.37 -36.57
CA LEU A 489 27.93 7.04 -36.92
C LEU A 489 28.81 6.50 -38.07
N ALA A 490 29.70 5.55 -37.77
CA ALA A 490 30.48 4.87 -38.80
C ALA A 490 29.62 3.76 -39.43
N LEU A 491 29.26 3.94 -40.69
CA LEU A 491 28.58 2.91 -41.46
C LEU A 491 29.61 1.88 -41.94
N ASP A 492 29.64 0.72 -41.29
CA ASP A 492 30.44 -0.43 -41.70
C ASP A 492 29.55 -1.39 -42.50
N ALA A 493 29.83 -1.53 -43.80
CA ALA A 493 29.11 -2.46 -44.69
C ALA A 493 29.27 -3.93 -44.29
N ALA A 494 30.23 -4.28 -43.43
CA ALA A 494 30.38 -5.61 -42.86
C ALA A 494 29.49 -5.87 -41.64
N GLN A 495 28.88 -4.83 -41.04
CA GLN A 495 28.04 -4.93 -39.83
C GLN A 495 26.53 -4.85 -40.11
N THR A 496 26.12 -4.68 -41.38
CA THR A 496 24.73 -4.90 -41.79
C THR A 496 24.46 -6.40 -41.89
N ALA A 497 24.04 -7.01 -40.78
CA ALA A 497 23.51 -8.37 -40.71
C ALA A 497 22.00 -8.36 -40.43
#